data_AF-A0A526REE6-F1
#
_entry.id   AF-A0A526REE6-F1
#
_cell.length_a   1.000
_cell.length_b   1.000
_cell.length_c   1.000
_cell.angle_alpha   90.00
_cell.angle_beta   90.00
_cell.angle_gamma   90.00
#
_symmetry.space_group_name_H-M   'P 1'
#
loop_
_entity.id
_entity.type
_entity.pdbx_description
1 polymer ?
#
loop_
_entity_poly.entity_id
_entity_poly.type
_entity_poly.pdbx_seq_one_letter_code
_entity_poly.pdbx_strand_id
1 'polypeptide(L)'
;MPDAGLLLAGDTLEDSITYVSEPERLAEHLIDLERMAGWRFDRILPNHGSCETIAAGGYDRSLIAATQAYVRKLLACRQEPDLAKQDLRTFGADMFASTAVEYFAPYEAVHRQNVEAALAAKG
;
A
#
# COMPACT_ATOMS: atom_id res chain seq x y z
N MET A 1 13.94 -7.01 -13.12
CA MET A 1 15.21 -7.35 -13.79
C MET A 1 16.11 -8.04 -12.78
N PRO A 2 16.18 -9.38 -12.76
CA PRO A 2 16.85 -10.13 -11.69
C PRO A 2 18.30 -9.72 -11.46
N ASP A 3 19.06 -9.52 -12.54
CA ASP A 3 20.48 -9.16 -12.46
C ASP A 3 20.73 -7.70 -12.02
N ALA A 4 19.71 -6.85 -12.14
CA ALA A 4 19.78 -5.45 -11.70
C ALA A 4 19.32 -5.25 -10.25
N GLY A 5 18.83 -6.30 -9.58
CA GLY A 5 18.25 -6.17 -8.23
C GLY A 5 16.97 -5.31 -8.19
N LEU A 6 16.31 -5.09 -9.33
CA LEU A 6 15.11 -4.23 -9.42
C LEU A 6 13.83 -5.04 -9.58
N LEU A 7 12.89 -4.79 -8.67
CA LEU A 7 11.50 -5.20 -8.77
C LEU A 7 10.67 -4.08 -9.41
N LEU A 8 10.08 -4.35 -10.58
CA LEU A 8 9.09 -3.47 -11.20
C LEU A 8 7.71 -3.89 -10.66
N ALA A 9 7.15 -3.08 -9.77
CA ALA A 9 5.94 -3.46 -9.02
C ALA A 9 4.64 -3.06 -9.71
N GLY A 10 4.69 -2.18 -10.71
CA GLY A 10 3.48 -1.63 -11.34
C GLY A 10 2.60 -0.95 -10.28
N ASP A 11 1.30 -1.21 -10.32
CA ASP A 11 0.30 -0.71 -9.36
C ASP A 11 0.09 -1.66 -8.17
N THR A 12 0.91 -2.71 -8.05
CA THR A 12 0.82 -3.63 -6.88
C THR A 12 1.29 -2.95 -5.60
N LEU A 13 2.22 -2.00 -5.73
CA LEU A 13 2.76 -1.19 -4.65
C LEU A 13 2.71 0.26 -5.10
N GLU A 14 2.30 1.16 -4.21
CA GLU A 14 2.13 2.58 -4.50
C GLU A 14 2.53 3.42 -3.28
N ASP A 15 3.10 4.59 -3.54
CA ASP A 15 3.25 5.67 -2.56
C ASP A 15 2.32 6.83 -2.99
N SER A 16 1.29 7.20 -2.23
CA SER A 16 1.13 6.95 -0.77
C SER A 16 0.47 5.63 -0.37
N ILE A 17 -0.58 5.20 -1.07
CA ILE A 17 -1.38 4.00 -0.75
C ILE A 17 -1.88 3.36 -2.04
N THR A 18 -2.13 2.05 -2.01
CA THR A 18 -2.67 1.32 -3.17
C THR A 18 -4.14 1.65 -3.44
N TYR A 19 -4.53 1.70 -4.72
CA TYR A 19 -5.92 1.77 -5.16
C TYR A 19 -6.61 0.39 -5.11
N VAL A 20 -7.80 0.31 -4.52
CA VAL A 20 -8.55 -0.95 -4.37
C VAL A 20 -9.65 -1.06 -5.42
N SER A 21 -9.36 -1.82 -6.48
CA SER A 21 -10.33 -2.17 -7.54
C SER A 21 -11.06 -3.50 -7.28
N GLU A 22 -10.43 -4.44 -6.58
CA GLU A 22 -10.93 -5.79 -6.29
C GLU A 22 -10.97 -6.04 -4.76
N PRO A 23 -11.88 -5.39 -4.01
CA PRO A 23 -11.90 -5.44 -2.54
C PRO A 23 -12.16 -6.84 -1.95
N GLU A 24 -12.75 -7.76 -2.71
CA GLU A 24 -12.93 -9.16 -2.32
C GLU A 24 -11.60 -9.93 -2.22
N ARG A 25 -10.54 -9.44 -2.88
CA ARG A 25 -9.24 -10.12 -3.00
C ARG A 25 -8.15 -9.57 -2.09
N LEU A 26 -8.49 -8.68 -1.16
CA LEU A 26 -7.51 -8.05 -0.26
C LEU A 26 -6.79 -9.08 0.64
N ALA A 27 -7.46 -10.17 1.00
CA ALA A 27 -6.83 -11.24 1.79
C ALA A 27 -5.80 -12.02 0.98
N GLU A 28 -6.12 -12.37 -0.27
CA GLU A 28 -5.19 -13.00 -1.21
C GLU A 28 -4.02 -12.07 -1.53
N HIS A 29 -4.30 -10.77 -1.70
CA HIS A 29 -3.27 -9.77 -1.94
C HIS A 29 -2.24 -9.72 -0.81
N LEU A 30 -2.65 -9.85 0.46
CA LEU A 30 -1.70 -9.95 1.58
C LEU A 30 -0.79 -11.19 1.48
N ILE A 31 -1.32 -12.33 1.03
CA ILE A 31 -0.53 -13.55 0.82
C ILE A 31 0.50 -13.33 -0.29
N ASP A 32 0.09 -12.68 -1.37
CA ASP A 32 0.98 -12.40 -2.50
C ASP A 32 2.03 -11.33 -2.17
N LEU A 33 1.69 -10.32 -1.37
CA LEU A 33 2.67 -9.36 -0.82
C LEU A 33 3.71 -10.05 0.07
N GLU A 34 3.29 -11.01 0.89
CA GLU A 34 4.21 -11.79 1.73
C GLU A 34 5.16 -12.65 0.88
N ARG A 35 4.64 -13.32 -0.15
CA ARG A 35 5.47 -14.07 -1.11
C ARG A 35 6.45 -13.15 -1.83
N MET A 36 5.98 -12.00 -2.27
CA MET A 36 6.78 -10.97 -2.94
C MET A 36 7.91 -10.48 -2.03
N ALA A 37 7.64 -10.25 -0.74
CA ALA A 37 8.65 -9.86 0.24
C ALA A 37 9.79 -10.87 0.38
N GLY A 38 9.56 -12.15 0.04
CA GLY A 38 10.57 -13.21 0.04
C GLY A 38 11.46 -13.26 -1.21
N TRP A 39 11.17 -12.49 -2.27
CA TRP A 39 11.97 -12.52 -3.50
C TRP A 39 13.33 -11.81 -3.33
N ARG A 40 14.29 -12.14 -4.20
CA ARG A 40 15.60 -11.50 -4.26
C ARG A 40 15.55 -10.24 -5.14
N PHE A 41 15.67 -9.08 -4.50
CA PHE A 41 15.79 -7.75 -5.11
C PHE A 41 16.32 -6.77 -4.05
N ASP A 42 16.85 -5.63 -4.50
CA ASP A 42 17.40 -4.59 -3.64
C ASP A 42 16.49 -3.36 -3.60
N ARG A 43 15.86 -3.01 -4.73
CA ARG A 43 14.97 -1.84 -4.84
C ARG A 43 13.69 -2.14 -5.61
N ILE A 44 12.68 -1.32 -5.36
CA ILE A 44 11.34 -1.40 -5.91
C ILE A 44 11.05 -0.14 -6.72
N LEU A 45 10.55 -0.30 -7.94
CA LEU A 45 10.04 0.78 -8.77
C LEU A 45 8.54 0.58 -8.99
N PRO A 46 7.69 1.35 -8.30
CA PRO A 46 6.25 1.39 -8.56
C PRO A 46 5.92 2.31 -9.76
N ASN A 47 4.70 2.21 -10.28
CA ASN A 47 4.18 3.19 -11.25
C ASN A 47 3.87 4.54 -10.60
N HIS A 48 3.44 4.53 -9.34
CA HIS A 48 3.05 5.70 -8.57
C HIS A 48 3.91 5.84 -7.32
N GLY A 49 4.59 6.98 -7.20
CA GLY A 49 5.38 7.33 -6.04
C GLY A 49 6.11 8.66 -6.19
N SER A 50 6.89 9.01 -5.17
CA SER A 50 7.75 10.19 -5.12
C SER A 50 8.77 10.18 -6.27
N CYS A 51 8.73 11.24 -7.07
CA CYS A 51 9.68 11.44 -8.16
C CYS A 51 11.12 11.44 -7.67
N GLU A 52 11.38 11.98 -6.47
CA GLU A 52 12.71 12.02 -5.86
C GLU A 52 13.18 10.60 -5.50
N THR A 53 12.35 9.83 -4.81
CA THR A 53 12.68 8.44 -4.44
C THR A 53 12.89 7.56 -5.68
N ILE A 54 12.04 7.70 -6.69
CA ILE A 54 12.19 6.98 -7.97
C ILE A 54 13.51 7.37 -8.66
N ALA A 55 13.83 8.66 -8.74
CA ALA A 55 15.09 9.14 -9.32
C ALA A 55 16.32 8.68 -8.52
N ALA A 56 16.18 8.49 -7.19
CA ALA A 56 17.21 7.98 -6.30
C ALA A 56 17.35 6.43 -6.32
N GLY A 57 16.68 5.75 -7.26
CA GLY A 57 16.80 4.30 -7.47
C GLY A 57 15.66 3.47 -6.88
N GLY A 58 14.56 4.11 -6.45
CA GLY A 58 13.34 3.44 -6.01
C GLY A 58 13.26 3.21 -4.50
N TYR A 59 12.25 2.47 -4.07
CA TYR A 59 11.97 2.19 -2.66
C TYR A 59 12.71 0.95 -2.19
N ASP A 60 12.88 0.81 -0.88
CA ASP A 60 13.31 -0.46 -0.28
C ASP A 60 12.11 -1.35 0.07
N ARG A 61 12.36 -2.45 0.78
CA ARG A 61 11.33 -3.43 1.17
C ARG A 61 10.28 -2.88 2.13
N SER A 62 10.53 -1.76 2.78
CA SER A 62 9.56 -1.12 3.67
C SER A 62 8.29 -0.69 2.93
N LEU A 63 8.35 -0.43 1.61
CA LEU A 63 7.17 -0.15 0.80
C LEU A 63 6.17 -1.33 0.83
N ILE A 64 6.65 -2.58 0.73
CA ILE A 64 5.78 -3.76 0.84
C ILE A 64 5.14 -3.83 2.23
N ALA A 65 5.91 -3.58 3.28
CA ALA A 65 5.40 -3.59 4.65
C ALA A 65 4.33 -2.50 4.88
N ALA A 66 4.53 -1.31 4.31
CA ALA A 66 3.56 -0.22 4.36
C ALA A 66 2.26 -0.59 3.64
N THR A 67 2.34 -1.16 2.43
CA THR A 67 1.15 -1.65 1.70
C THR A 67 0.43 -2.74 2.49
N GLN A 68 1.16 -3.72 3.04
CA GLN A 68 0.55 -4.76 3.88
C GLN A 68 -0.16 -4.17 5.11
N ALA A 69 0.45 -3.19 5.79
CA ALA A 69 -0.15 -2.52 6.95
C ALA A 69 -1.46 -1.82 6.58
N TYR A 70 -1.46 -1.08 5.46
CA TYR A 70 -2.66 -0.43 4.94
C TYR A 70 -3.78 -1.43 4.63
N VAL A 71 -3.46 -2.51 3.90
CA VAL A 71 -4.43 -3.54 3.49
C VAL A 71 -5.00 -4.29 4.71
N ARG A 72 -4.17 -4.62 5.71
CA ARG A 72 -4.65 -5.22 6.97
C ARG A 72 -5.66 -4.31 7.67
N LYS A 73 -5.40 -3.00 7.73
CA LYS A 73 -6.33 -2.04 8.32
C LYS A 73 -7.63 -1.93 7.51
N LEU A 74 -7.56 -1.94 6.17
CA LEU A 74 -8.77 -1.96 5.33
C LEU A 74 -9.66 -3.18 5.61
N LEU A 75 -9.06 -4.37 5.78
CA LEU A 75 -9.80 -5.57 6.17
C LEU A 75 -10.43 -5.43 7.56
N ALA A 76 -9.72 -4.81 8.51
CA ALA A 76 -10.22 -4.58 9.87
C ALA A 76 -11.41 -3.60 9.93
N CYS A 77 -11.53 -2.65 8.98
CA CYS A 77 -12.65 -1.72 8.90
C CYS A 77 -14.03 -2.39 8.96
N ARG A 78 -14.15 -3.63 8.45
CA ARG A 78 -15.42 -4.39 8.47
C ARG A 78 -15.92 -4.69 9.88
N GLN A 79 -15.01 -4.79 10.85
CA GLN A 79 -15.31 -5.11 12.24
C GLN A 79 -15.05 -3.95 13.19
N GLU A 80 -14.36 -2.90 12.73
CA GLU A 80 -13.95 -1.74 13.53
C GLU A 80 -14.47 -0.44 12.90
N PRO A 81 -15.72 -0.02 13.21
CA PRO A 81 -16.33 1.15 12.58
C PRO A 81 -15.61 2.47 12.82
N ASP A 82 -14.89 2.60 13.93
CA ASP A 82 -14.13 3.82 14.23
C ASP A 82 -12.85 3.92 13.40
N LEU A 83 -12.28 2.78 13.02
CA LEU A 83 -11.15 2.73 12.09
C LEU A 83 -11.58 3.21 10.69
N ALA A 84 -12.77 2.82 10.24
CA ALA A 84 -13.32 3.21 8.94
C ALA A 84 -13.66 4.71 8.82
N LYS A 85 -13.70 5.46 9.93
CA LYS A 85 -13.98 6.90 9.94
C LYS A 85 -12.72 7.77 9.92
N GLN A 86 -11.54 7.16 10.06
CA GLN A 86 -10.28 7.92 10.09
C GLN A 86 -9.99 8.53 8.71
N ASP A 87 -9.36 9.71 8.71
CA ASP A 87 -8.74 10.24 7.50
C ASP A 87 -7.47 9.46 7.16
N LEU A 88 -6.94 9.60 5.93
CA LEU A 88 -5.75 8.87 5.50
C LEU A 88 -4.58 9.17 6.44
N ARG A 89 -4.39 10.42 6.83
CA ARG A 89 -3.26 10.81 7.69
C ARG A 89 -3.26 10.07 9.03
N THR A 90 -4.42 9.91 9.66
CA THR A 90 -4.58 9.18 10.92
C THR A 90 -4.55 7.67 10.69
N PHE A 91 -5.21 7.19 9.64
CA PHE A 91 -5.25 5.78 9.28
C PHE A 91 -3.86 5.24 8.91
N GLY A 92 -3.04 6.05 8.24
CA GLY A 92 -1.67 5.72 7.85
C GLY A 92 -0.59 6.28 8.79
N ALA A 93 -0.92 6.71 10.02
CA ALA A 93 0.04 7.41 10.86
C ALA A 93 1.38 6.65 11.03
N ASP A 94 1.32 5.33 11.28
CA ASP A 94 2.52 4.51 11.47
C ASP A 94 3.35 4.35 10.18
N MET A 95 2.70 4.18 9.02
CA MET A 95 3.42 4.05 7.74
C MET A 95 4.12 5.37 7.36
N PHE A 96 3.45 6.52 7.57
CA PHE A 96 4.03 7.82 7.30
C PHE A 96 5.15 8.16 8.30
N ALA A 97 5.01 7.77 9.57
CA ALA A 97 6.07 7.94 10.57
C ALA A 97 7.32 7.11 10.25
N SER A 98 7.16 5.94 9.63
CA SER A 98 8.28 5.10 9.21
C SER A 98 9.03 5.62 7.98
N THR A 99 8.50 6.64 7.29
CA THR A 99 9.02 7.19 6.02
C THR A 99 9.06 6.19 4.86
N ALA A 100 8.43 5.02 5.00
CA ALA A 100 8.30 4.03 3.93
C ALA A 100 7.46 4.53 2.74
N VAL A 101 6.52 5.44 3.04
CA VAL A 101 5.66 6.17 2.10
C VAL A 101 5.44 7.59 2.62
N GLU A 102 5.09 8.52 1.74
CA GLU A 102 4.82 9.91 2.08
C GLU A 102 3.32 10.17 2.17
N TYR A 103 2.89 11.04 3.09
CA TYR A 103 1.51 11.51 3.09
C TYR A 103 1.29 12.50 1.95
N PHE A 104 0.33 12.20 1.06
CA PHE A 104 -0.04 13.08 -0.04
C PHE A 104 -1.55 13.39 0.01
N ALA A 105 -1.88 14.64 0.34
CA ALA A 105 -3.26 15.08 0.58
C ALA A 105 -4.29 14.70 -0.52
N PRO A 106 -3.96 14.70 -1.83
CA PRO A 106 -4.89 14.24 -2.86
C PRO A 106 -5.36 12.79 -2.71
N TYR A 107 -4.57 11.92 -2.05
CA TYR A 107 -4.93 10.51 -1.82
C TYR A 107 -5.97 10.32 -0.70
N GLU A 108 -6.38 11.38 0.01
CA GLU A 108 -7.52 11.31 0.93
C GLU A 108 -8.81 10.84 0.22
N ALA A 109 -8.99 11.23 -1.05
CA ALA A 109 -10.13 10.77 -1.84
C ALA A 109 -10.03 9.28 -2.20
N VAL A 110 -8.82 8.81 -2.53
CA VAL A 110 -8.54 7.39 -2.82
C VAL A 110 -8.74 6.55 -1.56
N HIS A 111 -8.30 7.04 -0.39
CA HIS A 111 -8.50 6.36 0.87
C HIS A 111 -9.98 6.14 1.18
N ARG A 112 -10.81 7.18 1.08
CA ARG A 112 -12.26 7.06 1.29
C ARG A 112 -12.89 6.02 0.36
N GLN A 113 -12.51 6.03 -0.92
CA GLN A 113 -12.99 5.04 -1.89
C GLN A 113 -12.57 3.61 -1.53
N ASN A 114 -11.32 3.41 -1.09
CA ASN A 114 -10.84 2.09 -0.67
C ASN A 114 -11.61 1.59 0.56
N VAL A 115 -11.87 2.46 1.54
CA VAL A 115 -12.66 2.11 2.72
C VAL A 115 -14.09 1.75 2.35
N GLU A 116 -14.74 2.57 1.51
CA GLU A 116 -16.10 2.29 0.99
C GLU A 116 -16.16 0.94 0.26
N ALA A 117 -15.19 0.67 -0.61
CA ALA A 117 -15.07 -0.59 -1.33
C ALA A 117 -14.85 -1.78 -0.37
N ALA A 118 -13.96 -1.64 0.61
CA ALA A 118 -13.68 -2.68 1.60
C ALA A 118 -14.91 -3.01 2.47
N LEU A 119 -15.73 -2.01 2.82
CA LEU A 119 -16.98 -2.18 3.57
C LEU A 119 -18.11 -2.78 2.72
N ALA A 120 -18.17 -2.46 1.43
CA ALA A 120 -19.19 -2.96 0.52
C ALA A 120 -18.95 -4.42 0.06
N ALA A 121 -17.68 -4.85 0.06
CA ALA A 121 -17.30 -6.19 -0.36
C ALA A 121 -17.89 -7.28 0.56
N LYS A 122 -18.41 -8.33 -0.07
CA LYS A 122 -18.94 -9.51 0.63
C LYS A 122 -17.78 -10.41 1.02
N GLY A 123 -17.77 -10.86 2.28
CA GLY A 123 -16.79 -11.83 2.79
C GLY A 123 -17.02 -13.24 2.28
#